data_AF-A0A7K2DWX2-F1
#
_entry.id   AF-A0A7K2DWX2-F1
#
_cell.length_a   1.000
_cell.length_b   1.000
_cell.length_c   1.000
_cell.angle_alpha   90.00
_cell.angle_beta   90.00
_cell.angle_gamma   90.00
#
_symmetry.space_group_name_H-M   'P 1'
#
loop_
_entity.id
_entity.type
_entity.pdbx_description
1 polymer ?
#
loop_
_entity_poly.entity_id
_entity_poly.type
_entity_poly.pdbx_seq_one_letter_code
_entity_poly.pdbx_strand_id
1 'polypeptide(L)' 'MKDDGDFLRVRWFDDLTDAREKLQAWRREYNESRPHRSLDELSPLEFKARWAERRSEIR' A
#
# COMPACT_ATOMS: atom_id res chain seq x y z
N MET A 1 7.80 -7.23 -12.97
CA MET A 1 6.52 -6.71 -12.46
C MET A 1 5.99 -7.72 -11.48
N LYS A 2 5.99 -7.40 -10.17
CA LYS A 2 5.28 -8.23 -9.19
C LYS A 2 3.78 -8.01 -9.44
N ASP A 3 3.00 -9.07 -9.44
CA ASP A 3 1.56 -9.03 -9.64
C ASP A 3 0.88 -8.24 -8.50
N ASP A 4 0.73 -6.92 -8.68
CA ASP A 4 0.10 -5.99 -7.73
C ASP A 4 -1.44 -6.09 -7.72
N GLY A 5 -2.03 -7.27 -7.92
CA GLY A 5 -3.43 -7.39 -8.34
C GLY A 5 -4.40 -8.06 -7.36
N ASP A 6 -3.96 -8.99 -6.54
CA ASP A 6 -4.87 -10.06 -6.07
C ASP A 6 -5.90 -9.63 -5.03
N PHE A 7 -5.74 -8.43 -4.45
CA PHE A 7 -6.63 -7.87 -3.45
C PHE A 7 -7.43 -6.64 -3.93
N LEU A 8 -7.09 -6.05 -5.09
CA LEU A 8 -7.90 -5.03 -5.78
C LEU A 8 -8.78 -5.65 -6.89
N ARG A 9 -9.13 -6.93 -6.70
CA ARG A 9 -10.01 -7.71 -7.57
C ARG A 9 -11.17 -8.24 -6.74
N VAL A 10 -12.25 -8.63 -7.42
CA VAL A 10 -13.38 -9.28 -6.77
C VAL A 10 -12.90 -10.52 -6.02
N ARG A 11 -13.29 -10.64 -4.75
CA ARG A 11 -13.03 -11.81 -3.94
C ARG A 11 -14.20 -12.16 -3.05
N TRP A 12 -14.35 -13.46 -2.87
CA TRP A 12 -15.28 -14.07 -1.95
C TRP A 12 -14.58 -14.27 -0.61
N PHE A 13 -15.32 -14.03 0.46
CA PHE A 13 -14.89 -14.27 1.83
C PHE A 13 -15.74 -15.39 2.40
N ASP A 14 -15.11 -16.26 3.18
CA ASP A 14 -15.80 -17.37 3.82
C ASP A 14 -16.60 -16.88 5.04
N ASP A 15 -16.03 -15.95 5.81
CA ASP A 15 -16.68 -15.27 6.93
C ASP A 15 -16.05 -13.88 7.20
N LEU A 16 -16.52 -13.21 8.27
CA LEU A 16 -16.03 -11.87 8.65
C LEU A 16 -14.58 -11.86 9.14
N THR A 17 -14.11 -12.96 9.74
CA THR A 17 -12.72 -13.08 10.22
C THR A 17 -11.79 -13.16 9.03
N ASP A 18 -12.09 -14.05 8.08
CA ASP A 18 -11.36 -14.20 6.82
C ASP A 18 -11.30 -12.86 6.05
N ALA A 19 -12.43 -12.16 5.95
CA ALA A 19 -12.49 -10.84 5.33
C ALA A 19 -11.54 -9.83 5.99
N ARG A 20 -11.52 -9.79 7.33
CA ARG A 20 -10.65 -8.89 8.10
C ARG A 20 -9.17 -9.21 7.91
N GLU A 21 -8.80 -10.48 7.87
CA GLU A 21 -7.42 -10.90 7.68
C GLU A 21 -6.92 -10.54 6.29
N LYS A 22 -7.68 -10.91 5.25
CA LYS A 22 -7.34 -10.60 3.86
C LYS A 22 -7.27 -9.09 3.62
N LEU A 23 -8.21 -8.31 4.15
CA LEU A 23 -8.19 -6.84 4.02
C LEU A 23 -7.01 -6.21 4.74
N GLN A 24 -6.63 -6.71 5.92
CA GLN A 24 -5.46 -6.19 6.64
C GLN A 24 -4.16 -6.50 5.91
N ALA A 25 -4.02 -7.72 5.39
CA ALA A 25 -2.88 -8.11 4.58
C ALA A 25 -2.73 -7.19 3.36
N TRP A 26 -3.83 -6.94 2.63
CA TRP A 26 -3.82 -6.00 1.52
C TRP A 26 -3.43 -4.59 1.92
N ARG A 27 -4.04 -4.07 2.98
CA ARG A 27 -3.80 -2.69 3.41
C ARG A 27 -2.32 -2.46 3.74
N ARG A 28 -1.67 -3.46 4.36
CA ARG A 28 -0.22 -3.41 4.61
C ARG A 28 0.55 -3.42 3.30
N GLU A 29 0.31 -4.40 2.44
CA GLU A 29 1.00 -4.52 1.15
C GLU A 29 0.88 -3.24 0.30
N TYR A 30 -0.33 -2.69 0.17
CA TYR A 30 -0.62 -1.49 -0.60
C TYR A 30 0.12 -0.26 -0.06
N ASN A 31 0.14 -0.09 1.27
CA ASN A 31 0.73 1.08 1.91
C ASN A 31 2.24 1.00 2.08
N GLU A 32 2.78 -0.21 2.24
CA GLU A 32 4.17 -0.40 2.67
C GLU A 32 5.08 -0.93 1.56
N SER A 33 4.53 -1.51 0.49
CA SER A 33 5.36 -2.25 -0.48
C SER A 33 5.01 -2.01 -1.95
N ARG A 34 3.78 -1.59 -2.26
CA ARG A 34 3.37 -1.42 -3.65
C ARG A 34 3.81 -0.07 -4.21
N PRO A 35 4.53 -0.05 -5.34
CA PRO A 35 4.90 1.19 -6.02
C PRO A 35 3.67 1.79 -6.72
N HIS A 36 3.54 3.12 -6.66
CA HIS A 36 2.46 3.85 -7.34
C HIS A 36 3.03 4.85 -8.33
N ARG A 37 2.58 4.78 -9.60
CA ARG A 37 2.98 5.72 -10.66
C ARG A 37 2.76 7.19 -10.31
N SER A 38 1.68 7.50 -9.58
CA SER A 38 1.38 8.87 -9.13
C SER A 38 2.30 9.35 -8.00
N LEU A 39 3.07 8.45 -7.39
CA LEU A 39 4.04 8.72 -6.33
C LEU A 39 5.49 8.47 -6.80
N ASP A 40 5.74 8.60 -8.12
CA ASP A 40 7.05 8.31 -8.73
C ASP A 40 7.56 6.89 -8.45
N GLU A 41 6.68 5.89 -8.56
CA GLU A 41 6.99 4.47 -8.25
C GLU A 41 7.34 4.21 -6.78
N LEU A 42 7.03 5.12 -5.85
CA LEU A 42 7.16 4.89 -4.42
C LEU A 42 5.90 4.24 -3.84
N SER A 43 6.07 3.46 -2.78
CA SER A 43 4.97 3.13 -1.88
C SER A 43 4.51 4.36 -1.09
N PRO A 44 3.26 4.36 -0.57
CA PRO A 44 2.77 5.46 0.25
C PRO A 44 3.63 5.71 1.48
N LEU A 45 4.19 4.65 2.09
CA LEU A 45 5.11 4.77 3.22
C LEU A 45 6.41 5.46 2.82
N GLU A 46 7.04 5.04 1.73
CA GLU A 46 8.27 5.67 1.22
C GLU A 46 8.03 7.12 0.81
N PHE A 47 6.90 7.40 0.14
CA PHE A 47 6.52 8.76 -0.22
C PHE A 47 6.37 9.65 1.01
N LYS A 48 5.71 9.14 2.06
CA LYS A 48 5.56 9.87 3.34
C LYS A 48 6.92 10.18 3.97
N ALA A 49 7.85 9.22 3.97
CA ALA A 49 9.20 9.43 4.48
C ALA A 49 9.95 10.50 3.68
N ARG A 50 9.99 10.38 2.35
CA ARG A 50 10.62 11.34 1.43
C ARG A 50 10.04 12.75 1.61
N TRP A 51 8.72 12.86 1.78
CA TRP A 51 8.07 14.14 1.99
C TRP A 51 8.43 14.78 3.34
N ALA A 52 8.55 13.98 4.40
CA ALA A 52 8.96 14.46 5.72
C ALA A 52 10.42 14.97 5.70
N GLU A 53 11.32 14.23 5.04
CA GLU A 53 12.72 14.65 4.83
C GLU A 53 12.77 15.97 4.07
N ARG A 54 12.10 16.06 2.92
CA ARG A 54 12.06 17.27 2.09
C ARG A 54 11.53 18.50 2.85
N ARG A 55 10.58 18.30 3.76
CA ARG A 55 10.06 19.37 4.61
C ARG A 55 11.05 19.82 5.68
N SER A 56 11.89 18.93 6.16
CA SER A 56 12.91 19.26 7.17
C SER A 56 14.05 20.07 6.57
N GLU A 57 14.38 19.87 5.28
CA GLU A 57 15.41 20.61 4.54
C GLU A 57 15.05 22.09 4.29
N ILE A 58 13.76 22.45 4.35
CA ILE A 58 13.26 23.80 4.10
C ILE A 58 13.25 24.66 5.39
N ARG A 59 13.48 24.04 6.55
CA ARG A 59 13.42 24.70 7.87
C ARG A 59 14.77 25.28 8.30
#